data_AF-A0A934QE51-F1
#
_entry.id   AF-A0A934QE51-F1
#
_cell.length_a   1.000
_cell.length_b   1.000
_cell.length_c   1.000
_cell.angle_alpha   90.00
_cell.angle_beta   90.00
_cell.angle_gamma   90.00
#
_symmetry.space_group_name_H-M   'P 1'
#
loop_
_entity.id
_entity.type
_entity.pdbx_description
1 polymer ?
#
loop_
_entity_poly.entity_id
_entity_poly.type
_entity_poly.pdbx_seq_one_letter_code
_entity_poly.pdbx_strand_id
1 'polypeptide(L)' 'MKIRATAAFDTSHSRFEAESAAQSISELEAEYAAGRIAAPAYFERKQSLVRLYLRQTTSPRRRRRYEDEEPEEAADQG' A
#
# COMPACT_ATOMS: atom_id res chain seq x y z
N MET A 1 -23.31 9.68 16.99
CA MET A 1 -22.12 8.95 17.44
C MET A 1 -21.07 9.03 16.33
N LYS A 2 -20.04 9.89 16.47
CA LYS A 2 -18.96 10.04 15.47
C LYS A 2 -17.92 8.95 15.71
N ILE A 3 -17.72 8.06 14.74
CA ILE A 3 -16.64 7.06 14.78
C ILE A 3 -15.33 7.84 14.67
N ARG A 4 -14.62 8.00 15.80
CA ARG A 4 -13.26 8.52 15.82
C ARG A 4 -12.35 7.42 15.30
N ALA A 5 -11.67 7.69 14.19
CA ALA A 5 -10.68 6.79 13.60
C ALA A 5 -9.68 6.38 14.69
N THR A 6 -9.67 5.10 15.01
CA THR A 6 -8.66 4.46 15.86
C THR A 6 -7.34 4.45 15.11
N ALA A 7 -6.52 5.46 15.36
CA ALA A 7 -5.12 5.53 14.96
C ALA A 7 -4.27 4.54 15.79
N ALA A 8 -4.54 3.25 15.61
CA ALA A 8 -3.80 2.15 16.23
C ALA A 8 -3.45 1.07 15.20
N PHE A 9 -3.28 1.43 13.93
CA PHE A 9 -2.60 0.56 12.97
C PHE A 9 -1.09 0.76 13.09
N ASP A 10 -0.61 0.03 14.08
CA ASP A 10 0.75 -0.37 14.36
C ASP A 10 1.61 -0.45 13.09
N THR A 11 2.72 0.29 13.08
CA THR A 11 3.76 0.19 12.04
C THR A 11 4.30 -1.24 11.93
N SER A 12 4.11 -2.08 12.95
CA SER A 12 4.48 -3.49 12.99
C SER A 12 3.66 -4.39 12.05
N HIS A 13 2.38 -4.07 11.78
CA HIS A 13 1.57 -4.86 10.85
C HIS A 13 2.07 -4.76 9.41
N SER A 14 2.53 -3.56 8.99
CA SER A 14 3.01 -3.36 7.62
C SER A 14 4.25 -4.19 7.27
N ARG A 15 5.12 -4.46 8.25
CA ARG A 15 6.35 -5.25 8.05
C ARG A 15 6.05 -6.74 8.04
N PHE A 16 5.19 -7.19 8.96
CA PHE A 16 4.72 -8.57 9.02
C PHE A 16 3.99 -8.96 7.72
N GLU A 17 3.17 -8.06 7.17
CA GLU A 17 2.52 -8.31 5.90
C GLU A 17 3.50 -8.39 4.72
N ALA A 18 4.61 -7.63 4.75
CA ALA A 18 5.61 -7.65 3.68
C ALA A 18 6.40 -8.97 3.63
N GLU A 19 6.79 -9.52 4.78
CA GLU A 19 7.44 -10.84 4.87
C GLU A 19 6.49 -11.96 4.41
N SER A 20 5.22 -11.88 4.83
CA SER A 20 4.16 -12.80 4.38
C SER A 20 3.94 -12.76 2.86
N ALA A 21 3.97 -11.57 2.26
CA ALA A 21 3.85 -11.42 0.81
C ALA A 21 5.06 -12.02 0.06
N ALA A 22 6.28 -11.86 0.58
CA ALA A 22 7.49 -12.45 -0.02
C ALA A 22 7.44 -13.99 0.03
N GLN A 23 7.03 -14.57 1.15
CA GLN A 23 6.83 -16.01 1.27
C GLN A 23 5.78 -16.53 0.27
N SER A 24 4.65 -15.84 0.16
CA SER A 24 3.58 -16.19 -0.78
C SER A 24 4.04 -16.16 -2.24
N ILE A 25 4.95 -15.25 -2.61
CA ILE A 25 5.55 -15.21 -3.96
C ILE A 25 6.41 -16.44 -4.20
N SER A 26 7.25 -16.82 -3.24
CA SER A 26 8.11 -18.02 -3.36
C SER A 26 7.30 -19.30 -3.50
N GLU A 27 6.20 -19.43 -2.76
CA GLU A 27 5.29 -20.58 -2.84
C GLU A 27 4.62 -20.65 -4.23
N LEU A 28 4.15 -19.51 -4.74
CA LEU A 28 3.55 -19.41 -6.08
C LEU A 28 4.56 -19.77 -7.19
N GLU A 29 5.81 -19.34 -7.06
CA GLU A 29 6.87 -19.69 -8.01
C GLU A 29 7.15 -21.20 -8.02
N ALA A 30 7.16 -21.84 -6.84
CA ALA A 30 7.32 -23.28 -6.73
C ALA A 30 6.12 -24.05 -7.34
N GLU A 31 4.89 -23.56 -7.18
CA GLU A 31 3.71 -24.15 -7.83
C GLU A 31 3.79 -24.06 -9.36
N TYR A 32 4.22 -22.91 -9.88
CA TYR A 32 4.41 -22.72 -11.32
C TYR A 32 5.52 -23.61 -11.88
N ALA A 33 6.68 -23.67 -11.21
CA ALA A 33 7.78 -24.54 -11.61
C ALA A 33 7.41 -26.03 -11.56
N ALA A 34 6.54 -26.42 -10.62
CA ALA A 34 5.98 -27.77 -10.54
C ALA A 34 4.86 -28.05 -11.56
N GLY A 35 4.47 -27.07 -12.39
CA GLY A 35 3.38 -27.21 -13.36
C GLY A 35 1.99 -27.32 -12.72
N ARG A 36 1.84 -26.97 -11.44
CA ARG A 36 0.55 -27.04 -10.70
C ARG A 36 -0.41 -25.92 -11.09
N ILE A 37 0.11 -24.84 -11.69
CA ILE A 37 -0.68 -23.71 -12.17
C ILE A 37 -0.28 -23.35 -13.60
N ALA A 38 -1.26 -22.92 -14.38
CA ALA A 38 -1.02 -22.43 -15.73
C ALA A 38 -0.38 -21.04 -15.72
N ALA A 39 0.41 -20.72 -16.76
CA ALA A 39 1.05 -19.42 -16.93
C ALA A 39 0.12 -18.20 -16.70
N PRO A 40 -1.12 -18.11 -17.25
CA PRO A 40 -1.98 -16.96 -17.00
C PRO A 40 -2.34 -16.79 -15.52
N ALA A 41 -2.65 -17.88 -14.82
CA ALA A 41 -2.96 -17.84 -13.38
C ALA A 41 -1.75 -17.42 -12.54
N TYR A 42 -0.54 -17.85 -12.93
CA TYR A 42 0.70 -17.42 -12.29
C TYR A 42 0.92 -15.90 -12.43
N PHE A 43 0.78 -15.35 -13.63
CA PHE A 43 1.02 -13.92 -13.87
C PHE A 43 0.05 -13.03 -13.07
N GLU A 44 -1.25 -13.35 -13.07
CA GLU A 44 -2.26 -12.59 -12.32
C GLU A 44 -1.98 -12.59 -10.81
N ARG A 45 -1.69 -13.76 -10.24
CA ARG A 45 -1.40 -13.91 -8.81
C ARG A 45 -0.09 -13.22 -8.43
N LYS A 46 0.97 -13.38 -9.23
CA LYS A 46 2.26 -12.73 -8.99
C LYS A 46 2.14 -11.22 -9.04
N GLN A 47 1.42 -10.67 -10.02
CA GLN A 47 1.20 -9.22 -10.13
C GLN A 47 0.49 -8.66 -8.89
N SER A 48 -0.52 -9.37 -8.38
CA SER A 48 -1.26 -8.97 -7.18
C SER A 48 -0.38 -8.98 -5.93
N LEU A 49 0.42 -10.03 -5.74
CA LEU A 49 1.34 -10.16 -4.60
C LEU A 49 2.46 -9.10 -4.64
N VAL A 50 3.05 -8.86 -5.81
CA VAL A 50 4.08 -7.81 -5.98
C VAL A 50 3.50 -6.43 -5.67
N ARG A 51 2.27 -6.14 -6.14
CA ARG A 51 1.62 -4.86 -5.85
C ARG A 51 1.37 -4.68 -4.35
N LEU A 52 0.97 -5.73 -3.66
CA LEU A 52 0.76 -5.72 -2.21
C LEU A 52 2.08 -5.49 -1.47
N TYR A 53 3.12 -6.26 -1.83
CA TYR A 53 4.46 -6.12 -1.28
C TYR A 53 5.00 -4.69 -1.47
N LEU A 54 4.91 -4.15 -2.68
CA LEU A 54 5.33 -2.76 -2.94
C LEU A 54 4.52 -1.77 -2.12
N ARG A 55 3.20 -1.94 -2.00
CA ARG A 55 2.34 -1.05 -1.18
C ARG A 55 2.76 -1.04 0.30
N GLN A 56 3.25 -2.16 0.83
CA GLN A 56 3.65 -2.30 2.24
C GLN A 56 5.10 -1.89 2.48
N THR A 57 5.98 -2.15 1.51
CA THR A 57 7.42 -1.86 1.64
C THR A 57 7.80 -0.47 1.16
N THR A 58 7.04 0.08 0.23
CA THR A 58 7.17 1.49 -0.15
C THR A 58 6.12 2.27 0.60
N SER A 59 6.52 3.32 1.29
CA SER A 59 5.59 4.30 1.87
C SER A 59 5.36 5.39 0.82
N PRO A 60 4.34 5.28 -0.07
CA PRO A 60 4.02 6.37 -0.97
C PRO A 60 3.54 7.54 -0.10
N ARG A 61 4.41 8.52 0.11
CA ARG A 61 4.01 9.81 0.68
C ARG A 61 2.96 10.38 -0.28
N ARG A 62 1.68 10.22 0.07
CA ARG A 62 0.58 10.94 -0.58
C ARG A 62 0.98 12.42 -0.54
N ARG A 63 1.35 12.99 -1.68
CA ARG A 63 1.47 14.44 -1.80
C ARG A 63 0.07 14.97 -1.55
N ARG A 64 -0.19 15.48 -0.34
CA ARG A 64 -1.34 16.35 -0.11
C ARG A 64 -1.17 17.49 -1.09
N ARG A 65 -2.02 17.56 -2.10
CA ARG A 65 -2.20 18.79 -2.86
C ARG A 65 -2.77 19.76 -1.82
N TYR A 66 -1.91 20.62 -1.28
CA TYR A 66 -2.36 21.81 -0.57
C TYR A 66 -3.11 22.61 -1.63
N GLU A 67 -4.44 22.64 -1.52
CA GLU A 67 -5.23 23.74 -2.06
C GLU A 67 -4.89 24.90 -1.14
N ASP A 68 -4.09 25.83 -1.66
CA ASP A 68 -3.84 27.12 -1.03
C ASP A 68 -5.17 27.90 -1.05
N GLU A 69 -6.01 27.66 -0.05
CA GLU A 69 -7.00 28.65 0.35
C GLU A 69 -6.24 29.77 1.06
N GLU A 70 -5.85 30.81 0.34
CA GLU A 70 -5.56 32.11 0.94
C GLU A 70 -6.87 32.90 1.05
N PRO A 71 -7.42 33.11 2.27
CA PRO A 71 -8.25 34.26 2.53
C PRO A 71 -7.31 35.45 2.83
N GLU A 72 -6.99 36.27 1.82
CA GLU A 72 -6.50 37.63 2.09
C GLU A 72 -7.67 38.49 2.59
N GLU A 73 -7.98 38.39 3.88
CA GLU A 73 -8.51 39.52 4.62
C GLU A 73 -7.37 40.17 5.41
N ALA A 74 -7.26 41.49 5.23
CA ALA A 74 -6.52 42.47 6.03
C ALA A 74 -5.06 42.80 5.62
N ALA A 75 -4.93 43.80 4.74
CA ALA A 75 -3.96 44.88 4.89
C ALA A 75 -4.74 46.21 4.75
N ASP A 76 -5.13 46.83 5.86
CA ASP A 76 -4.36 47.81 6.64
C ASP A 76 -4.64 49.26 6.17
N GLN A 77 -4.60 50.13 7.16
CA GLN A 77 -5.17 51.47 7.24
C GLN A 77 -4.33 52.51 6.51
N GLY A 78 -5.02 53.50 5.93
CA GLY A 78 -4.43 54.73 5.38
C GLY A 78 -5.51 55.70 4.95
#